data_AF-A0A3D4TCZ4-F1
#
_entry.id   AF-A0A3D4TCZ4-F1
#
_cell.length_a   1.000
_cell.length_b   1.000
_cell.length_c   1.000
_cell.angle_alpha   90.00
_cell.angle_beta   90.00
_cell.angle_gamma   90.00
#
_symmetry.space_group_name_H-M   'P 1'
#
loop_
_entity.id
_entity.type
_entity.pdbx_description
1 polymer ?
#
loop_
_entity_poly.entity_id
_entity_poly.type
_entity_poly.pdbx_seq_one_letter_code
_entity_poly.pdbx_strand_id
1 'polypeptide(L)'
;MYPNLYYVFQDLFGLEISALKLINSFGFFVALAFIAGAWILTMELRRKEAAGLMTYTEEKILVGAPASIQDLLVNALMGFLLGYKIIGAFTVPDALDDPQSFILSSKGNVPVGVLMALFFAGLKWWEKNKQKLAKPEERIIRIWPHDRVGDMVIYAALFGFLGAKIFHNLENWNEFTADPIGSLIAFSGLTFYGGLITAGFFIAWQAHKQKIGIIHLADAIAPALMLAYAVGRVGCHIAGDGDWGIAHPG
;
A
#
# COMPACT_ATOMS: atom_id res chain seq x y z
N MET A 1 18.80 -0.70 -17.56
CA MET A 1 17.60 -0.20 -16.84
C MET A 1 16.45 -1.16 -17.14
N TYR A 2 15.61 -1.44 -16.15
CA TYR A 2 14.55 -2.42 -16.23
C TYR A 2 13.22 -1.76 -15.84
N PRO A 3 12.31 -1.45 -16.79
CA PRO A 3 11.06 -0.76 -16.48
C PRO A 3 10.10 -1.61 -15.63
N ASN A 4 10.16 -2.94 -15.79
CA ASN A 4 9.39 -3.91 -15.03
C ASN A 4 10.24 -5.16 -14.73
N LEU A 5 9.73 -6.02 -13.86
CA LEU A 5 10.45 -7.22 -13.43
C LEU A 5 10.65 -8.26 -14.55
N TYR A 6 9.88 -8.19 -15.65
CA TYR A 6 10.07 -9.10 -16.79
C TYR A 6 11.49 -8.98 -17.35
N TYR A 7 11.95 -7.75 -17.61
CA TYR A 7 13.29 -7.54 -18.18
C TYR A 7 14.41 -7.91 -17.20
N VAL A 8 14.19 -7.77 -15.89
CA VAL A 8 15.15 -8.22 -14.86
C VAL A 8 15.35 -9.73 -14.94
N PHE A 9 14.24 -10.49 -15.00
CA PHE A 9 14.30 -11.95 -15.03
C PHE A 9 14.76 -12.50 -16.37
N GLN A 10 14.42 -11.82 -17.46
CA GLN A 10 14.91 -12.16 -18.78
C GLN A 10 16.44 -12.03 -18.86
N ASP A 11 17.01 -10.93 -18.35
CA ASP A 11 18.46 -10.70 -18.43
C ASP A 11 19.27 -11.56 -17.44
N LEU A 12 18.80 -11.69 -16.20
CA LEU A 12 19.55 -12.41 -15.15
C LEU A 12 19.40 -13.94 -15.21
N PHE A 13 18.24 -14.43 -15.65
CA PHE A 13 17.90 -15.86 -15.57
C PHE A 13 17.50 -16.47 -16.93
N GLY A 14 17.38 -15.67 -18.00
CA GLY A 14 16.87 -16.15 -19.28
C GLY A 14 15.40 -16.58 -19.25
N LEU A 15 14.62 -16.12 -18.25
CA LEU A 15 13.24 -16.54 -18.04
C LEU A 15 12.24 -15.52 -18.60
N GLU A 16 11.42 -15.94 -19.56
CA GLU A 16 10.39 -15.10 -20.20
C GLU A 16 9.03 -15.27 -19.52
N ILE A 17 8.87 -14.67 -18.34
CA ILE A 17 7.65 -14.77 -17.55
C ILE A 17 6.77 -13.54 -17.78
N SER A 18 5.84 -13.60 -18.74
CA SER A 18 4.96 -12.47 -19.11
C SER A 18 4.21 -11.82 -17.93
N ALA A 19 3.93 -12.58 -16.86
CA ALA A 19 3.30 -12.06 -15.65
C ALA A 19 4.08 -10.92 -14.99
N LEU A 20 5.41 -10.92 -15.11
CA LEU A 20 6.28 -9.93 -14.50
C LEU A 20 6.18 -8.56 -15.19
N LYS A 21 5.53 -8.46 -16.36
CA LYS A 21 5.25 -7.18 -17.01
C LYS A 21 4.28 -6.30 -16.21
N LEU A 22 3.40 -6.90 -15.39
CA LEU A 22 2.47 -6.16 -14.51
C LEU A 22 3.19 -5.44 -13.36
N ILE A 23 4.39 -5.90 -12.99
CA ILE A 23 5.10 -5.40 -11.81
C ILE A 23 6.20 -4.45 -12.28
N ASN A 24 5.90 -3.16 -12.26
CA ASN A 24 6.88 -2.12 -12.54
C ASN A 24 7.99 -2.14 -11.49
N SER A 25 9.23 -1.94 -11.92
CA SER A 25 10.40 -2.01 -11.03
C SER A 25 10.33 -0.94 -9.94
N PHE A 26 10.00 0.30 -10.29
CA PHE A 26 9.84 1.37 -9.29
C PHE A 26 8.78 1.01 -8.24
N GLY A 27 7.59 0.57 -8.67
CA GLY A 27 6.51 0.17 -7.77
C GLY A 27 6.88 -1.01 -6.87
N PHE A 28 7.65 -1.97 -7.39
CA PHE A 28 8.18 -3.08 -6.60
C PHE A 28 9.11 -2.58 -5.47
N PHE A 29 10.05 -1.69 -5.78
CA PHE A 29 10.94 -1.11 -4.76
C PHE A 29 10.21 -0.21 -3.77
N VAL A 30 9.16 0.51 -4.19
CA VAL A 30 8.28 1.24 -3.28
C VAL A 30 7.59 0.27 -2.30
N ALA A 31 7.07 -0.86 -2.77
CA ALA A 31 6.48 -1.88 -1.90
C ALA A 31 7.51 -2.45 -0.90
N LEU A 32 8.74 -2.73 -1.36
CA LEU A 32 9.83 -3.13 -0.47
C LEU A 32 10.19 -2.05 0.56
N ALA A 33 10.16 -0.78 0.19
CA ALA A 33 10.41 0.33 1.09
C ALA A 33 9.35 0.40 2.21
N PHE A 34 8.07 0.16 1.89
CA PHE A 34 7.00 0.06 2.90
C PHE A 34 7.21 -1.13 3.84
N ILE A 35 7.56 -2.32 3.31
CA ILE A 35 7.82 -3.51 4.13
C ILE A 35 9.03 -3.30 5.05
N ALA A 36 10.13 -2.81 4.50
CA ALA A 36 11.35 -2.54 5.25
C ALA A 36 11.14 -1.44 6.30
N GLY A 37 10.44 -0.37 5.95
CA GLY A 37 10.07 0.70 6.87
C GLY A 37 9.17 0.22 8.00
N ALA A 38 8.15 -0.60 7.69
CA ALA A 38 7.27 -1.21 8.69
C ALA A 38 8.08 -2.08 9.67
N TRP A 39 8.97 -2.92 9.14
CA TRP A 39 9.82 -3.78 9.96
C TRP A 39 10.70 -2.95 10.92
N ILE A 40 11.44 -1.96 10.40
CA ILE A 40 12.29 -1.11 11.25
C ILE A 40 11.47 -0.34 12.28
N LEU A 41 10.31 0.20 11.89
CA LEU A 41 9.44 0.90 12.83
C LEU A 41 8.93 -0.04 13.94
N THR A 42 8.50 -1.26 13.60
CA THR A 42 8.12 -2.27 14.60
C THR A 42 9.27 -2.59 15.56
N MET A 43 10.49 -2.72 15.05
CA MET A 43 11.67 -2.96 15.89
C MET A 43 11.95 -1.78 16.83
N GLU A 44 11.93 -0.55 16.32
CA GLU A 44 12.18 0.64 17.14
C GLU A 44 11.09 0.90 18.18
N LEU A 45 9.82 0.65 17.84
CA LEU A 45 8.73 0.76 18.81
C LEU A 45 8.89 -0.28 19.91
N ARG A 46 9.17 -1.55 19.58
CA ARG A 46 9.46 -2.59 20.59
C ARG A 46 10.64 -2.22 21.47
N ARG A 47 11.70 -1.63 20.90
CA ARG A 47 12.86 -1.15 21.65
C ARG A 47 12.48 -0.04 22.63
N LYS A 48 11.64 0.91 22.22
CA LYS A 48 11.17 2.01 23.07
C LYS A 48 10.19 1.56 24.15
N GLU A 49 9.32 0.61 23.83
CA GLU A 49 8.43 -0.06 24.79
C GLU A 49 9.24 -0.79 25.86
N ALA A 50 10.27 -1.56 25.46
CA ALA A 50 11.18 -2.22 26.40
C ALA A 50 11.96 -1.24 27.29
N ALA A 51 12.22 -0.02 26.79
CA ALA A 51 12.83 1.07 27.55
C ALA A 51 11.83 1.83 28.45
N GLY A 52 10.55 1.46 28.46
CA GLY A 52 9.51 2.12 29.25
C GLY A 52 9.10 3.51 28.73
N LEU A 53 9.49 3.87 27.50
CA LEU A 53 9.18 5.18 26.89
C LEU A 53 7.78 5.24 26.26
N MET A 54 7.15 4.08 26.08
CA MET A 54 5.80 3.96 25.55
C MET A 54 4.99 2.96 26.36
N THR A 55 3.69 3.19 26.43
CA THR A 55 2.75 2.33 27.16
C THR A 55 1.68 1.78 26.23
N TYR A 56 1.02 0.72 26.68
CA TYR A 56 -0.12 0.15 25.98
C TYR A 56 -1.39 0.95 26.24
N THR A 57 -2.36 0.75 25.36
CA THR A 57 -3.76 1.17 25.57
C THR A 57 -4.64 -0.05 25.74
N GLU A 58 -5.64 0.05 26.61
CA GLU A 58 -6.64 -1.01 26.78
C GLU A 58 -7.81 -0.75 25.85
N GLU A 59 -8.13 -1.71 24.99
CA GLU A 59 -9.28 -1.65 24.08
C GLU A 59 -10.19 -2.86 24.30
N LYS A 60 -11.50 -2.61 24.26
CA LYS A 60 -12.51 -3.67 24.27
C LYS A 60 -12.73 -4.15 22.86
N ILE A 61 -12.41 -5.42 22.60
CA ILE A 61 -12.70 -6.06 21.31
C ILE A 61 -13.73 -7.16 21.48
N LEU A 62 -14.65 -7.26 20.52
CA LEU A 62 -15.63 -8.35 20.47
C LEU A 62 -14.98 -9.56 19.79
N VAL A 63 -14.73 -10.62 20.55
CA VAL A 63 -14.07 -11.84 20.05
C VAL A 63 -15.12 -12.91 19.77
N GLY A 64 -14.99 -13.60 18.63
CA GLY A 64 -15.81 -14.76 18.28
C GLY A 64 -17.17 -14.45 17.66
N ALA A 65 -17.40 -13.21 17.22
CA ALA A 65 -18.58 -12.86 16.43
C ALA A 65 -18.53 -13.53 15.02
N PRO A 66 -19.67 -13.92 14.45
CA PRO A 66 -19.73 -14.42 13.07
C PRO A 66 -19.30 -13.32 12.07
N ALA A 67 -18.97 -13.73 10.85
CA ALA A 67 -18.68 -12.77 9.77
C ALA A 67 -19.87 -11.83 9.57
N SER A 68 -19.62 -10.52 9.63
CA SER A 68 -20.62 -9.52 9.28
C SER A 68 -20.95 -9.62 7.79
N ILE A 69 -22.21 -9.29 7.41
CA ILE A 69 -22.59 -9.15 6.00
C ILE A 69 -21.66 -8.13 5.32
N GLN A 70 -21.32 -7.05 6.01
CA GLN A 70 -20.40 -6.04 5.49
C GLN A 70 -19.00 -6.61 5.26
N ASP A 71 -18.48 -7.44 6.17
CA ASP A 71 -17.17 -8.10 5.99
C ASP A 71 -17.19 -8.97 4.73
N LEU A 72 -18.24 -9.77 4.55
CA LEU A 72 -18.38 -10.64 3.39
C LEU A 72 -18.50 -9.84 2.10
N LEU A 73 -19.28 -8.76 2.08
CA LEU A 73 -19.45 -7.90 0.91
C LEU A 73 -18.15 -7.18 0.53
N VAL A 74 -17.41 -6.65 1.50
CA VAL A 74 -16.12 -5.98 1.25
C VAL A 74 -15.11 -6.97 0.68
N ASN A 75 -15.01 -8.18 1.26
CA ASN A 75 -14.09 -9.21 0.77
C ASN A 75 -14.52 -9.75 -0.60
N ALA A 76 -15.83 -9.90 -0.85
CA ALA A 76 -16.35 -10.28 -2.16
C ALA A 76 -16.03 -9.22 -3.22
N LEU A 77 -16.21 -7.94 -2.91
CA LEU A 77 -15.90 -6.84 -3.81
C LEU A 77 -14.41 -6.76 -4.11
N MET A 78 -13.55 -6.88 -3.09
CA MET A 78 -12.09 -6.93 -3.28
C MET A 78 -11.69 -8.13 -4.15
N GLY A 79 -12.24 -9.32 -3.87
CA GLY A 79 -12.03 -10.51 -4.68
C GLY A 79 -12.50 -10.31 -6.13
N PHE A 80 -13.66 -9.67 -6.33
CA PHE A 80 -14.16 -9.34 -7.66
C PHE A 80 -13.20 -8.42 -8.40
N LEU A 81 -12.77 -7.32 -7.80
CA LEU A 81 -11.88 -6.35 -8.46
C LEU A 81 -10.52 -6.96 -8.80
N LEU A 82 -9.94 -7.74 -7.87
CA LEU A 82 -8.68 -8.46 -8.10
C LEU A 82 -8.83 -9.50 -9.21
N GLY A 83 -9.92 -10.27 -9.22
CA GLY A 83 -10.21 -11.25 -10.26
C GLY A 83 -10.50 -10.61 -11.61
N TYR A 84 -11.31 -9.56 -11.63
CA TYR A 84 -11.76 -8.86 -12.84
C TYR A 84 -10.61 -8.15 -13.55
N LYS A 85 -9.75 -7.48 -12.78
CA LYS A 85 -8.62 -6.70 -13.30
C LYS A 85 -7.32 -7.50 -13.27
N ILE A 86 -6.80 -7.79 -12.09
CA ILE A 86 -5.41 -8.28 -11.96
C ILE A 86 -5.28 -9.69 -12.54
N ILE A 87 -6.13 -10.62 -12.12
CA ILE A 87 -6.10 -11.99 -12.66
C ILE A 87 -6.72 -12.00 -14.07
N GLY A 88 -7.72 -11.16 -14.32
CA GLY A 88 -8.35 -10.99 -15.62
C GLY A 88 -7.38 -10.52 -16.70
N ALA A 89 -6.35 -9.73 -16.37
CA ALA A 89 -5.32 -9.26 -17.30
C ALA A 89 -4.60 -10.41 -18.01
N PHE A 90 -4.50 -11.59 -17.39
CA PHE A 90 -3.90 -12.78 -18.00
C PHE A 90 -4.77 -13.46 -19.05
N THR A 91 -6.05 -13.10 -19.10
CA THR A 91 -7.05 -13.74 -19.97
C THR A 91 -7.54 -12.82 -21.08
N VAL A 92 -7.31 -11.51 -20.94
CA VAL A 92 -7.72 -10.51 -21.91
C VAL A 92 -6.56 -10.25 -22.88
N PRO A 93 -6.76 -10.36 -24.21
CA PRO A 93 -5.74 -10.01 -25.19
C PRO A 93 -5.22 -8.58 -24.98
N ASP A 94 -3.92 -8.38 -25.20
CA ASP A 94 -3.21 -7.09 -25.13
C ASP A 94 -3.16 -6.42 -23.74
N ALA A 95 -3.80 -7.01 -22.71
CA ALA A 95 -3.86 -6.41 -21.38
C ALA A 95 -2.51 -6.35 -20.65
N LEU A 96 -1.57 -7.23 -21.00
CA LEU A 96 -0.22 -7.26 -20.43
C LEU A 96 0.77 -6.36 -21.19
N ASP A 97 0.40 -5.87 -22.37
CA ASP A 97 1.26 -4.99 -23.17
C ASP A 97 1.20 -3.55 -22.67
N ASP A 98 0.03 -3.11 -22.22
CA ASP A 98 -0.15 -1.86 -21.47
C ASP A 98 -1.03 -2.07 -20.21
N PRO A 99 -0.42 -2.54 -19.10
CA PRO A 99 -1.13 -2.77 -17.85
C PRO A 99 -1.80 -1.53 -17.27
N GLN A 100 -1.21 -0.34 -17.45
CA GLN A 100 -1.70 0.89 -16.84
C GLN A 100 -3.03 1.32 -17.48
N SER A 101 -3.09 1.36 -18.81
CA SER A 101 -4.34 1.69 -19.50
C SER A 101 -5.40 0.60 -19.29
N PHE A 102 -5.01 -0.66 -19.23
CA PHE A 102 -5.93 -1.76 -18.92
C PHE A 102 -6.57 -1.61 -17.53
N ILE A 103 -5.79 -1.26 -16.50
CA ILE A 103 -6.29 -1.04 -15.14
C ILE A 103 -7.32 0.10 -15.12
N LEU A 104 -7.06 1.21 -15.81
CA LEU A 104 -7.98 2.37 -15.90
C LEU A 104 -9.19 2.14 -16.80
N SER A 105 -9.11 1.20 -17.75
CA SER A 105 -10.21 0.93 -18.68
C SER A 105 -11.42 0.29 -18.00
N SER A 106 -12.53 0.15 -18.71
CA SER A 106 -13.64 -0.71 -18.26
C SER A 106 -13.43 -2.20 -18.57
N LYS A 107 -12.37 -2.59 -19.30
CA LYS A 107 -12.12 -3.98 -19.71
C LYS A 107 -11.72 -4.86 -18.51
N GLY A 108 -12.05 -6.15 -18.58
CA GLY A 108 -11.70 -7.14 -17.57
C GLY A 108 -12.39 -8.48 -17.83
N ASN A 109 -12.24 -9.42 -16.90
CA ASN A 109 -12.86 -10.75 -17.00
C ASN A 109 -13.89 -10.97 -15.89
N VAL A 110 -15.18 -10.83 -16.24
CA VAL A 110 -16.30 -10.98 -15.29
C VAL A 110 -16.35 -12.38 -14.67
N PRO A 111 -16.27 -13.50 -15.43
CA PRO A 111 -16.23 -14.84 -14.85
C PRO A 111 -15.14 -15.02 -13.79
N VAL A 112 -13.91 -14.59 -14.09
CA VAL A 112 -12.78 -14.67 -13.13
C VAL A 112 -13.05 -13.77 -11.92
N GLY A 113 -13.60 -12.57 -12.13
CA GLY A 113 -14.04 -11.69 -11.05
C GLY A 113 -15.04 -12.37 -10.11
N VAL A 114 -16.10 -12.97 -10.64
CA VAL A 114 -17.12 -13.65 -9.82
C VAL A 114 -16.54 -14.83 -9.06
N LEU A 115 -15.69 -15.65 -9.70
CA LEU A 115 -15.03 -16.77 -9.03
C LEU A 115 -14.17 -16.30 -7.85
N MET A 116 -13.38 -15.23 -8.05
CA MET A 116 -12.54 -14.67 -6.99
C MET A 116 -13.37 -13.99 -5.90
N ALA A 117 -14.49 -13.37 -6.22
CA ALA A 117 -15.41 -12.80 -5.24
C ALA A 117 -15.96 -13.88 -4.30
N LEU A 118 -16.44 -14.99 -4.85
CA LEU A 118 -16.93 -16.13 -4.09
C LEU A 118 -15.82 -16.78 -3.26
N PHE A 119 -14.62 -16.90 -3.83
CA PHE A 119 -13.46 -17.44 -3.12
C PHE A 119 -13.10 -16.60 -1.89
N PHE A 120 -12.93 -15.28 -2.03
CA PHE A 120 -12.57 -14.40 -0.91
C PHE A 120 -13.68 -14.30 0.13
N ALA A 121 -14.95 -14.22 -0.28
CA ALA A 121 -16.08 -14.25 0.65
C ALA A 121 -16.13 -15.57 1.43
N GLY A 122 -15.93 -16.71 0.75
CA GLY A 122 -15.88 -18.03 1.34
C GLY A 122 -14.70 -18.19 2.31
N LEU A 123 -13.51 -17.72 1.95
CA LEU A 123 -12.35 -17.69 2.84
C LEU A 123 -12.64 -16.86 4.10
N LYS A 124 -13.22 -15.67 3.94
CA LYS A 124 -13.52 -14.81 5.09
C LYS A 124 -14.55 -15.43 6.02
N TRP A 125 -15.58 -16.05 5.44
CA TRP A 125 -16.57 -16.80 6.19
C TRP A 125 -15.94 -17.97 6.95
N TRP A 126 -15.07 -18.74 6.30
CA TRP A 126 -14.37 -19.87 6.92
C TRP A 126 -13.46 -19.44 8.07
N GLU A 127 -12.70 -18.38 7.88
CA GLU A 127 -11.83 -17.79 8.92
C GLU A 127 -12.65 -17.39 10.15
N LYS A 128 -13.72 -16.62 9.96
CA LYS A 128 -14.60 -16.18 11.06
C LYS A 128 -15.34 -17.33 11.72
N ASN A 129 -15.75 -18.33 10.94
CA ASN A 129 -16.43 -19.50 11.50
C ASN A 129 -15.49 -20.37 12.33
N LYS A 130 -14.20 -20.46 11.98
CA LYS A 130 -13.17 -21.12 12.81
C LYS A 130 -12.94 -20.41 14.14
N GLN A 131 -13.03 -19.09 14.16
CA GLN A 131 -12.81 -18.26 15.35
C GLN A 131 -14.10 -18.01 16.15
N LYS A 132 -15.25 -18.52 15.67
CA LYS A 132 -16.57 -18.28 16.26
C LYS A 132 -16.67 -18.92 17.64
N LEU A 133 -17.06 -18.12 18.63
CA LEU A 133 -17.37 -18.60 19.97
C LEU A 133 -18.88 -18.86 20.10
N ALA A 134 -19.28 -19.73 21.02
CA ALA A 134 -20.69 -20.04 21.27
C ALA A 134 -21.49 -18.79 21.70
N LYS A 135 -20.82 -17.89 22.42
CA LYS A 135 -21.28 -16.53 22.70
C LYS A 135 -20.10 -15.59 22.45
N PRO A 136 -20.26 -14.52 21.64
CA PRO A 136 -19.24 -13.50 21.51
C PRO A 136 -18.91 -12.89 22.87
N GLU A 137 -17.62 -12.73 23.17
CA GLU A 137 -17.15 -12.20 24.45
C GLU A 137 -16.42 -10.87 24.21
N GLU A 138 -16.72 -9.86 25.03
CA GLU A 138 -15.89 -8.66 25.10
C GLU A 138 -14.62 -8.97 25.88
N ARG A 139 -13.47 -8.82 25.22
CA ARG A 139 -12.16 -8.97 25.86
C ARG A 139 -11.43 -7.64 25.87
N ILE A 140 -10.90 -7.28 27.03
CA ILE A 140 -9.98 -6.15 27.15
C ILE A 140 -8.62 -6.66 26.71
N ILE A 141 -8.14 -6.17 25.58
CA ILE A 141 -6.78 -6.45 25.10
C ILE A 141 -5.91 -5.22 25.30
N ARG A 142 -4.64 -5.46 25.55
CA ARG A 142 -3.61 -4.42 25.57
C ARG A 142 -3.06 -4.29 24.16
N ILE A 143 -3.24 -3.12 23.56
CA ILE A 143 -2.70 -2.80 22.24
C ILE A 143 -1.48 -1.91 22.44
N TRP A 144 -0.34 -2.38 21.96
CA TRP A 144 0.92 -1.65 21.99
C TRP A 144 1.10 -0.84 20.70
N PRO A 145 1.90 0.24 20.74
CA PRO A 145 2.24 1.01 19.54
C PRO A 145 2.75 0.14 18.39
N HIS A 146 3.57 -0.89 18.65
CA HIS A 146 4.07 -1.78 17.59
C HIS A 146 2.98 -2.60 16.90
N ASP A 147 1.85 -2.89 17.56
CA ASP A 147 0.71 -3.61 16.97
C ASP A 147 0.00 -2.75 15.91
N ARG A 148 0.15 -1.43 16.00
CA ARG A 148 -0.52 -0.46 15.11
C ARG A 148 0.30 -0.05 13.90
N VAL A 149 1.50 -0.61 13.72
CA VAL A 149 2.37 -0.29 12.58
C VAL A 149 1.68 -0.60 11.25
N GLY A 150 0.93 -1.70 11.18
CA GLY A 150 0.14 -2.04 9.99
C GLY A 150 -0.85 -0.93 9.61
N ASP A 151 -1.62 -0.42 10.58
CA ASP A 151 -2.55 0.68 10.37
C ASP A 151 -1.81 1.95 9.93
N MET A 152 -0.68 2.27 10.57
CA MET A 152 0.13 3.43 10.22
C MET A 152 0.64 3.36 8.78
N VAL A 153 1.09 2.19 8.33
CA VAL A 153 1.58 1.96 6.96
C VAL A 153 0.44 2.10 5.95
N ILE A 154 -0.74 1.55 6.25
CA ILE A 154 -1.93 1.69 5.40
C ILE A 154 -2.32 3.17 5.28
N TYR A 155 -2.37 3.90 6.39
CA TYR A 155 -2.64 5.33 6.36
C TYR A 155 -1.55 6.13 5.64
N ALA A 156 -0.28 5.78 5.84
CA ALA A 156 0.83 6.41 5.13
C ALA A 156 0.69 6.25 3.62
N ALA A 157 0.34 5.04 3.15
CA ALA A 157 0.10 4.80 1.73
C ALA A 157 -1.12 5.58 1.23
N LEU A 158 -2.27 5.44 1.89
CA LEU A 158 -3.52 6.07 1.46
C LEU A 158 -3.43 7.60 1.43
N PHE A 159 -3.05 8.22 2.55
CA PHE A 159 -2.96 9.67 2.65
C PHE A 159 -1.73 10.22 1.92
N GLY A 160 -0.64 9.45 1.84
CA GLY A 160 0.54 9.83 1.07
C GLY A 160 0.25 9.93 -0.43
N PHE A 161 -0.38 8.91 -1.02
CA PHE A 161 -0.76 8.98 -2.44
C PHE A 161 -1.84 10.04 -2.69
N LEU A 162 -2.85 10.11 -1.82
CA LEU A 162 -3.91 11.11 -1.95
C LEU A 162 -3.36 12.54 -1.88
N GLY A 163 -2.53 12.83 -0.88
CA GLY A 163 -1.93 14.15 -0.71
C GLY A 163 -0.95 14.50 -1.81
N ALA A 164 -0.13 13.54 -2.25
CA ALA A 164 0.79 13.76 -3.36
C ALA A 164 0.04 14.17 -4.64
N LYS A 165 -1.11 13.55 -4.88
CA LYS A 165 -1.95 13.85 -6.04
C LYS A 165 -2.66 15.20 -5.93
N ILE A 166 -3.23 15.50 -4.75
CA ILE A 166 -3.89 16.78 -4.50
C ILE A 166 -2.90 17.94 -4.67
N PHE A 167 -1.72 17.84 -4.06
CA PHE A 167 -0.73 18.91 -4.14
C PHE A 167 -0.18 19.08 -5.56
N HIS A 168 0.01 17.99 -6.30
CA HIS A 168 0.40 18.09 -7.70
C HIS A 168 -0.61 18.89 -8.53
N ASN A 169 -1.91 18.67 -8.32
CA ASN A 169 -2.96 19.42 -9.01
C ASN A 169 -3.05 20.88 -8.54
N LEU A 170 -2.72 21.17 -7.28
CA LEU A 170 -2.65 22.54 -6.77
C LEU A 170 -1.43 23.29 -7.34
N GLU A 171 -0.30 22.62 -7.48
CA GLU A 171 0.91 23.19 -8.10
C GLU A 171 0.71 23.42 -9.60
N ASN A 172 0.03 22.50 -10.29
CA ASN A 172 -0.24 22.56 -11.73
C ASN A 172 -1.69 22.99 -12.02
N TRP A 173 -2.13 24.07 -11.37
CA TRP A 173 -3.53 24.51 -11.39
C TRP A 173 -4.08 24.72 -12.81
N ASN A 174 -3.29 25.30 -13.71
CA ASN A 174 -3.73 25.55 -15.09
C ASN A 174 -4.01 24.24 -15.84
N GLU A 175 -3.14 23.22 -15.67
CA GLU A 175 -3.31 21.89 -16.26
C GLU A 175 -4.51 21.16 -15.64
N PHE A 176 -4.68 21.29 -14.31
CA PHE A 176 -5.82 20.74 -13.60
C PHE A 176 -7.16 21.35 -14.06
N THR A 177 -7.24 22.67 -14.26
CA THR A 177 -8.47 23.31 -14.74
C THR A 177 -8.82 22.97 -16.18
N ALA A 178 -7.84 22.56 -16.99
CA ALA A 178 -8.04 22.18 -18.38
C ALA A 178 -8.67 20.78 -18.51
N ASP A 179 -8.25 19.84 -17.65
CA ASP A 179 -8.86 18.50 -17.54
C ASP A 179 -8.88 18.00 -16.08
N PRO A 180 -9.90 18.39 -15.29
CA PRO A 180 -9.95 18.05 -13.87
C PRO A 180 -10.08 16.55 -13.59
N ILE A 181 -10.82 15.83 -14.45
CA ILE A 181 -11.08 14.40 -14.26
C ILE A 181 -9.87 13.58 -14.70
N GLY A 182 -9.29 13.90 -15.86
CA GLY A 182 -8.07 13.24 -16.34
C GLY A 182 -6.90 13.45 -15.38
N SER A 183 -6.68 14.68 -14.92
CA SER A 183 -5.60 14.99 -13.99
C SER A 183 -5.75 14.29 -12.65
N LEU A 184 -6.97 14.03 -12.14
CA LEU A 184 -7.18 13.25 -10.91
C LEU A 184 -6.96 11.75 -11.07
N ILE A 185 -7.33 11.18 -12.23
CA ILE A 185 -7.27 9.73 -12.49
C ILE A 185 -5.89 9.30 -12.99
N ALA A 186 -5.11 10.22 -13.57
CA ALA A 186 -3.79 9.92 -14.09
C ALA A 186 -2.86 9.31 -13.02
N PHE A 187 -2.18 8.21 -13.37
CA PHE A 187 -1.17 7.57 -12.52
C PHE A 187 0.13 8.37 -12.38
N SER A 188 0.36 9.34 -13.26
CA SER A 188 1.49 10.29 -13.20
C SER A 188 1.13 11.54 -12.40
N GLY A 189 2.14 12.35 -12.06
CA GLY A 189 1.93 13.62 -11.36
C GLY A 189 1.66 13.43 -9.88
N LEU A 190 2.72 13.12 -9.13
CA LEU A 190 2.70 12.96 -7.67
C LEU A 190 3.77 13.87 -7.06
N THR A 191 3.34 14.81 -6.22
CA THR A 191 4.26 15.72 -5.53
C THR A 191 4.67 15.13 -4.17
N PHE A 192 5.97 14.94 -3.96
CA PHE A 192 6.52 14.37 -2.73
C PHE A 192 6.08 15.12 -1.46
N TYR A 193 6.16 16.45 -1.44
CA TYR A 193 5.80 17.27 -0.28
C TYR A 193 4.34 17.09 0.12
N GLY A 194 3.43 16.98 -0.85
CA GLY A 194 2.02 16.72 -0.59
C GLY A 194 1.80 15.40 0.14
N GLY A 195 2.49 14.34 -0.30
CA GLY A 195 2.44 13.04 0.36
C GLY A 195 3.02 13.07 1.77
N LEU A 196 4.19 13.70 1.95
CA LEU A 196 4.85 13.79 3.24
C LEU A 196 4.01 14.56 4.27
N ILE A 197 3.47 15.71 3.90
CA ILE A 197 2.71 16.58 4.81
C ILE A 197 1.41 15.90 5.25
N THR A 198 0.65 15.36 4.30
CA THR A 198 -0.66 14.76 4.58
C THR A 198 -0.55 13.43 5.33
N ALA A 199 0.37 12.54 4.93
CA ALA A 199 0.63 11.31 5.66
C ALA A 199 1.16 11.59 7.07
N GLY A 200 2.14 12.50 7.20
CA GLY A 200 2.69 12.90 8.49
C GLY A 200 1.63 13.47 9.43
N PHE A 201 0.77 14.36 8.93
CA PHE A 201 -0.34 14.91 9.69
C PHE A 201 -1.32 13.81 10.17
N PHE A 202 -1.74 12.92 9.27
CA PHE A 202 -2.73 11.90 9.61
C PHE A 202 -2.17 10.87 10.62
N ILE A 203 -0.92 10.46 10.45
CA ILE A 203 -0.23 9.55 11.39
C ILE A 203 -0.09 10.22 12.76
N ALA A 204 0.34 11.49 12.81
CA ALA A 204 0.46 12.22 14.07
C ALA A 204 -0.90 12.39 14.78
N TRP A 205 -1.95 12.70 14.02
CA TRP A 205 -3.31 12.82 14.54
C TRP A 205 -3.84 11.48 15.08
N GLN A 206 -3.62 10.39 14.36
CA GLN A 206 -4.04 9.05 14.79
C GLN A 206 -3.25 8.59 16.02
N ALA A 207 -1.94 8.82 16.04
CA ALA A 207 -1.08 8.55 17.19
C ALA A 207 -1.54 9.31 18.44
N HIS A 208 -1.90 10.59 18.30
CA HIS A 208 -2.47 11.39 19.38
C HIS A 208 -3.77 10.79 19.92
N LYS A 209 -4.70 10.41 19.03
CA LYS A 209 -5.96 9.75 19.42
C LYS A 209 -5.73 8.43 20.17
N GLN A 210 -4.70 7.69 19.78
CA GLN A 210 -4.31 6.42 20.38
C GLN A 210 -3.37 6.58 21.58
N LYS A 211 -3.15 7.82 22.06
CA LYS A 211 -2.26 8.15 23.20
C LYS A 211 -0.82 7.66 23.02
N ILE A 212 -0.35 7.55 21.77
CA ILE A 212 1.04 7.25 21.43
C ILE A 212 1.83 8.56 21.50
N GLY A 213 2.94 8.56 22.24
CA GLY A 213 3.80 9.73 22.37
C GLY A 213 4.43 10.13 21.03
N ILE A 214 3.98 11.25 20.45
CA ILE A 214 4.36 11.70 19.10
C ILE A 214 5.88 11.87 18.96
N ILE A 215 6.56 12.39 19.98
CA ILE A 215 8.02 12.59 19.96
C ILE A 215 8.75 11.25 19.83
N HIS A 216 8.35 10.26 20.64
CA HIS A 216 8.94 8.93 20.60
C HIS A 216 8.58 8.17 19.32
N LEU A 217 7.40 8.41 18.77
CA LEU A 217 7.00 7.88 17.47
C LEU A 217 7.83 8.49 16.33
N ALA A 218 8.01 9.81 16.30
CA ALA A 218 8.84 10.48 15.30
C ALA A 218 10.30 9.98 15.34
N ASP A 219 10.86 9.82 16.54
CA ASP A 219 12.19 9.26 16.73
C ASP A 219 12.28 7.79 16.25
N ALA A 220 11.22 6.99 16.45
CA ALA A 220 11.15 5.61 15.94
C ALA A 220 11.02 5.55 14.40
N ILE A 221 10.35 6.52 13.80
CA ILE A 221 10.12 6.62 12.35
C ILE A 221 11.38 7.06 11.60
N ALA A 222 12.26 7.87 12.22
CA ALA A 222 13.46 8.39 11.57
C ALA A 222 14.33 7.33 10.85
N PRO A 223 14.76 6.22 11.49
CA PRO A 223 15.53 5.18 10.81
C PRO A 223 14.73 4.44 9.73
N ALA A 224 13.42 4.30 9.90
CA ALA A 224 12.54 3.69 8.89
C ALA A 224 12.47 4.56 7.62
N LEU A 225 12.38 5.89 7.77
CA LEU A 225 12.40 6.83 6.63
C LEU A 225 13.74 6.83 5.91
N MET A 226 14.86 6.78 6.64
CA MET A 226 16.19 6.69 6.04
C MET A 226 16.33 5.44 5.17
N LEU A 227 15.89 4.28 5.69
CA LEU A 227 15.93 3.02 4.95
C LEU A 227 14.98 3.06 3.75
N ALA A 228 13.75 3.54 3.93
CA ALA A 228 12.78 3.65 2.85
C ALA A 228 13.28 4.55 1.71
N TYR A 229 13.93 5.67 2.04
CA TYR A 229 14.56 6.55 1.05
C TYR A 229 15.69 5.85 0.30
N ALA A 230 16.57 5.12 1.00
CA ALA A 230 17.64 4.35 0.36
C ALA A 230 17.09 3.30 -0.61
N VAL A 231 16.07 2.53 -0.20
CA VAL A 231 15.40 1.55 -1.07
C VAL A 231 14.72 2.23 -2.25
N GLY A 232 14.09 3.39 -2.03
CA GLY A 232 13.49 4.19 -3.10
C GLY A 232 14.51 4.63 -4.14
N ARG A 233 15.70 5.10 -3.73
CA ARG A 233 16.79 5.46 -4.65
C ARG A 233 17.30 4.26 -5.44
N VAL A 234 17.37 3.07 -4.85
CA VAL A 234 17.67 1.83 -5.59
C VAL A 234 16.57 1.53 -6.63
N GLY A 235 15.31 1.74 -6.27
CA GLY A 235 14.17 1.64 -7.17
C GLY A 235 14.28 2.55 -8.39
N CYS A 236 14.59 3.83 -8.17
CA CYS A 236 14.86 4.80 -9.24
C CYS A 236 15.98 4.32 -10.17
N HIS A 237 17.03 3.69 -9.60
CA HIS A 237 18.20 3.24 -10.36
C HIS A 237 17.84 2.14 -11.33
N ILE A 238 17.08 1.17 -10.83
CA ILE A 238 16.68 0.00 -11.59
C ILE A 238 15.62 0.36 -12.61
N ALA A 239 14.63 1.17 -12.24
CA ALA A 239 13.57 1.63 -13.13
C ALA A 239 14.11 2.51 -14.27
N GLY A 240 15.15 3.28 -13.98
CA GLY A 240 15.77 4.17 -14.94
C GLY A 240 14.98 5.44 -15.22
N ASP A 241 14.38 6.00 -14.17
CA ASP A 241 13.52 7.18 -14.21
C ASP A 241 14.26 8.52 -14.43
N GLY A 242 15.59 8.51 -14.49
CA GLY A 242 16.39 9.69 -14.85
C GLY A 242 16.84 10.56 -13.67
N ASP A 243 16.59 10.14 -12.43
CA ASP A 243 16.93 10.91 -11.20
C ASP A 243 18.44 10.85 -10.81
N TRP A 244 19.31 10.66 -11.80
CA TRP A 244 20.76 10.41 -11.65
C TRP A 244 21.63 11.57 -12.13
N GLY A 245 21.02 12.72 -12.42
CA GLY A 245 21.70 13.90 -12.93
C GLY A 245 21.77 13.94 -14.45
N ILE A 246 22.19 15.10 -14.97
CA ILE A 246 22.35 15.33 -16.41
C ILE A 246 23.68 14.74 -16.87
N ALA A 247 23.68 14.02 -17.99
CA ALA A 247 24.94 13.62 -18.62
C ALA A 247 25.74 14.88 -18.95
N HIS A 248 26.92 15.02 -18.36
CA HIS A 248 27.84 16.09 -18.75
C HIS A 248 28.30 15.82 -20.18
N PRO A 249 28.04 16.74 -21.14
CA PRO A 249 28.60 16.62 -22.47
C PRO A 249 30.12 16.84 -22.35
N GLY A 250 30.87 15.75 -22.44
CA GLY A 250 32.32 15.74 -22.64
C GLY A 250 32.64 15.64 -24.12
#